data_AF-A0A851XX86-F1
#
_entry.id   AF-A0A851XX86-F1
#
_cell.length_a   1.000
_cell.length_b   1.000
_cell.length_c   1.000
_cell.angle_alpha   90.00
_cell.angle_beta   90.00
_cell.angle_gamma   90.00
#
_symmetry.space_group_name_H-M   'P 1'
#
loop_
_entity.id
_entity.type
_entity.pdbx_description
1 polymer ?
#
loop_
_entity_poly.entity_id
_entity_poly.type
_entity_poly.pdbx_seq_one_letter_code
_entity_poly.pdbx_strand_id
1 'polypeptide(L)'
;SLLPPFLALLCLGAPASALKATPAPGPDGSGSEEPWCPYKVGAEGAADGRLCFRTPARGFQCQARACRAHRSPGGALVANVLRNGSVLLQWGPPRPAAGLRGFALNCSWDGTYTRFPCDSVELGAACRDYLLPEAHGSVRYRLCLQPRYAPPRPAPPAQCVEFRVEPAAMRDIVVAMTAVGGSICVMLVFICLLVAYITENLMSPALAGAAAAGPR
;
A
#
# COMPACT_ATOMS: atom_id res chain seq x y z
N SER A 1 44.80 18.75 -13.39
CA SER A 1 43.80 18.80 -12.32
C SER A 1 42.70 17.81 -12.66
N LEU A 2 42.81 16.56 -12.20
CA LEU A 2 42.24 16.02 -10.96
C LEU A 2 40.76 15.60 -11.14
N LEU A 3 40.58 14.30 -11.39
CA LEU A 3 39.45 13.45 -10.97
C LEU A 3 39.23 13.59 -9.43
N PRO A 4 38.05 13.28 -8.85
CA PRO A 4 37.37 12.00 -9.12
C PRO A 4 35.83 11.96 -9.13
N PRO A 5 35.28 10.83 -9.62
CA PRO A 5 33.89 10.43 -9.48
C PRO A 5 33.71 9.68 -8.16
N PHE A 6 32.94 10.23 -7.23
CA PHE A 6 32.49 9.52 -6.04
C PHE A 6 31.14 10.10 -5.62
N LEU A 7 30.07 9.36 -5.87
CA LEU A 7 28.97 9.11 -4.92
C LEU A 7 27.90 8.24 -5.61
N ALA A 8 28.31 7.01 -5.90
CA ALA A 8 27.43 5.86 -5.77
C ALA A 8 27.34 5.53 -4.27
N LEU A 9 26.25 5.93 -3.61
CA LEU A 9 25.78 5.55 -2.25
C LEU A 9 24.63 6.56 -1.96
N LEU A 10 23.38 6.25 -1.62
CA LEU A 10 22.82 5.18 -0.82
C LEU A 10 21.32 5.02 -1.14
N CYS A 11 20.88 3.78 -1.34
CA CYS A 11 19.52 3.37 -1.02
C CYS A 11 19.30 3.61 0.48
N LEU A 12 18.67 4.73 0.84
CA LEU A 12 18.33 5.08 2.22
C LEU A 12 17.12 4.25 2.68
N GLY A 13 17.39 3.04 3.15
CA GLY A 13 16.55 2.39 4.16
C GLY A 13 17.00 2.88 5.54
N ALA A 14 16.14 3.61 6.25
CA ALA A 14 16.40 4.04 7.62
C ALA A 14 16.45 2.83 8.58
N PRO A 15 17.32 2.82 9.60
CA PRO A 15 17.33 1.75 10.59
C PRO A 15 16.22 1.99 11.63
N ALA A 16 15.22 1.10 11.67
CA ALA A 16 14.33 1.01 12.83
C ALA A 16 15.08 0.31 13.96
N SER A 17 15.11 0.95 15.12
CA SER A 17 15.80 0.54 16.34
C SER A 17 15.56 -0.92 16.71
N ALA A 18 16.65 -1.66 16.90
CA ALA A 18 16.66 -3.03 17.36
C ALA A 18 16.14 -3.13 18.80
N LEU A 19 14.97 -3.75 19.00
CA LEU A 19 14.60 -4.30 20.30
C LEU A 19 15.41 -5.60 20.50
N LYS A 20 16.36 -5.55 21.43
CA LYS A 20 17.25 -6.68 21.77
C LYS A 20 16.45 -7.73 22.54
N ALA A 21 16.13 -8.85 21.89
CA ALA A 21 15.69 -10.07 22.55
C ALA A 21 16.82 -11.11 22.47
N THR A 22 17.25 -11.59 23.63
CA THR A 22 18.32 -12.59 23.77
C THR A 22 17.79 -13.98 23.39
N PRO A 23 18.42 -14.75 22.48
CA PRO A 23 18.02 -16.13 22.23
C PRO A 23 18.82 -17.10 23.11
N ALA A 24 18.12 -18.01 23.77
CA ALA A 24 18.69 -19.19 24.43
C ALA A 24 19.04 -20.28 23.39
N PRO A 25 20.09 -21.10 23.61
CA PRO A 25 20.50 -22.11 22.63
C PRO A 25 19.66 -23.39 22.79
N GLY A 26 19.06 -23.86 21.70
CA GLY A 26 18.51 -25.21 21.54
C GLY A 26 19.30 -25.98 20.47
N PRO A 27 19.43 -27.31 20.57
CA PRO A 27 20.43 -28.08 19.83
C PRO A 27 20.04 -28.40 18.38
N ASP A 28 21.07 -28.70 17.60
CA ASP A 28 21.16 -28.78 16.15
C ASP A 28 20.18 -29.73 15.43
N GLY A 29 19.75 -29.35 14.23
CA GLY A 29 19.01 -30.24 13.33
C GLY A 29 18.42 -29.62 12.06
N SER A 30 19.27 -29.47 11.03
CA SER A 30 18.95 -29.44 9.59
C SER A 30 18.38 -28.16 8.95
N GLY A 31 19.17 -27.61 8.02
CA GLY A 31 18.71 -26.77 6.89
C GLY A 31 18.23 -25.38 7.29
N SER A 32 19.17 -24.47 7.57
CA SER A 32 18.89 -23.04 7.66
C SER A 32 18.04 -22.62 6.46
N GLU A 33 16.76 -22.32 6.71
CA GLU A 33 15.86 -21.66 5.76
C GLU A 33 16.63 -20.49 5.15
N GLU A 34 16.87 -20.54 3.83
CA GLU A 34 17.51 -19.42 3.17
C GLU A 34 16.62 -18.19 3.43
N PRO A 35 17.13 -17.17 4.15
CA PRO A 35 16.28 -16.08 4.64
C PRO A 35 15.85 -15.14 3.50
N TRP A 36 16.24 -15.45 2.28
CA TRP A 36 16.07 -14.66 1.08
C TRP A 36 15.16 -15.38 0.08
N CYS A 37 14.22 -14.62 -0.48
CA CYS A 37 13.40 -15.01 -1.61
C CYS A 37 14.06 -14.47 -2.89
N PRO A 38 14.62 -15.34 -3.75
CA PRO A 38 15.08 -14.96 -5.08
C PRO A 38 13.89 -14.79 -6.02
N TYR A 39 13.88 -13.71 -6.80
CA TYR A 39 12.88 -13.46 -7.82
C TYR A 39 13.46 -12.74 -9.03
N LYS A 40 12.85 -12.95 -10.20
CA LYS A 40 13.21 -12.31 -11.47
C LYS A 40 11.94 -11.69 -12.06
N VAL A 41 12.03 -10.42 -12.44
CA VAL A 41 10.92 -9.72 -13.10
C VAL A 41 11.13 -9.79 -14.61
N GLY A 42 10.20 -10.40 -15.33
CA GLY A 42 10.17 -10.49 -16.78
C GLY A 42 9.26 -9.41 -17.35
N ALA A 43 9.88 -8.41 -17.99
CA ALA A 43 9.18 -7.42 -18.81
C ALA A 43 8.85 -8.02 -20.19
N GLU A 44 7.73 -7.61 -20.78
CA GLU A 44 7.33 -8.03 -22.12
C GLU A 44 8.44 -7.71 -23.14
N GLY A 45 9.00 -8.74 -23.78
CA GLY A 45 10.09 -8.59 -24.77
C GLY A 45 11.52 -8.66 -24.22
N ALA A 46 11.73 -8.77 -22.89
CA ALA A 46 13.05 -8.88 -22.29
C ALA A 46 13.30 -10.29 -21.73
N ALA A 47 14.14 -11.09 -22.41
CA ALA A 47 14.55 -12.41 -21.94
C ALA A 47 15.43 -12.37 -20.67
N ASP A 48 16.00 -11.21 -20.33
CA ASP A 48 17.04 -11.08 -19.31
C ASP A 48 16.69 -10.10 -18.18
N GLY A 49 15.58 -10.39 -17.47
CA GLY A 49 15.32 -9.77 -16.17
C GLY A 49 16.43 -10.09 -15.15
N ARG A 50 16.83 -9.10 -14.35
CA ARG A 50 17.82 -9.27 -13.27
C ARG A 50 17.26 -10.13 -12.13
N LEU A 51 18.10 -11.01 -11.58
CA LEU A 51 17.79 -11.75 -10.37
C LEU A 51 17.94 -10.85 -9.14
N CYS A 52 16.89 -10.74 -8.35
CA CYS A 52 16.81 -9.96 -7.13
C CYS A 52 16.57 -10.87 -5.92
N PHE A 53 16.99 -10.42 -4.74
CA PHE A 53 16.81 -11.14 -3.48
C PHE A 53 16.10 -10.23 -2.48
N ARG A 54 15.11 -10.75 -1.77
CA ARG A 54 14.35 -10.01 -0.75
C ARG A 54 14.14 -10.86 0.49
N THR A 55 14.15 -10.26 1.67
CA THR A 55 13.65 -10.94 2.88
C THR A 55 12.13 -11.10 2.80
N PRO A 56 11.57 -12.31 3.05
CA PRO A 56 10.13 -12.51 3.15
C PRO A 56 9.53 -11.71 4.30
N ALA A 57 8.39 -11.07 4.08
CA ALA A 57 7.57 -10.44 5.11
C ALA A 57 6.83 -11.53 5.90
N ARG A 58 7.53 -12.13 6.87
CA ARG A 58 6.99 -13.15 7.77
C ARG A 58 5.96 -12.51 8.71
N GLY A 59 4.82 -13.18 8.91
CA GLY A 59 3.83 -12.81 9.93
C GLY A 59 3.04 -11.52 9.65
N PHE A 60 3.13 -10.93 8.46
CA PHE A 60 2.30 -9.79 8.10
C PHE A 60 0.81 -10.17 8.17
N GLN A 61 0.03 -9.37 8.90
CA GLN A 61 -1.41 -9.53 9.01
C GLN A 61 -2.08 -8.22 8.59
N CYS A 62 -3.01 -8.33 7.65
CA CYS A 62 -3.69 -7.14 7.17
C CYS A 62 -4.71 -6.62 8.19
N GLN A 63 -4.41 -5.46 8.76
CA GLN A 63 -5.33 -4.72 9.62
C GLN A 63 -6.26 -3.86 8.75
N ALA A 64 -7.58 -3.97 8.95
CA ALA A 64 -8.58 -3.26 8.13
C ALA A 64 -8.36 -1.73 8.11
N ARG A 65 -7.73 -1.17 9.15
CA ARG A 65 -7.36 0.24 9.20
C ARG A 65 -6.23 0.60 8.25
N ALA A 66 -5.34 -0.32 7.88
CA ALA A 66 -4.12 -0.05 7.10
C ALA A 66 -4.13 -0.69 5.70
N CYS A 67 -5.00 -1.68 5.47
CA CYS A 67 -5.05 -2.40 4.21
C CYS A 67 -6.38 -3.14 4.02
N ARG A 68 -6.57 -3.65 2.80
CA ARG A 68 -7.71 -4.48 2.41
C ARG A 68 -7.21 -5.81 1.86
N ALA A 69 -7.66 -6.92 2.43
CA ALA A 69 -7.29 -8.25 1.98
C ALA A 69 -8.30 -8.79 0.96
N HIS A 70 -7.78 -9.28 -0.17
CA HIS A 70 -8.53 -9.96 -1.22
C HIS A 70 -8.00 -11.40 -1.32
N ARG A 71 -8.89 -12.38 -1.49
CA ARG A 71 -8.52 -13.80 -1.51
C ARG A 71 -8.88 -14.42 -2.85
N SER A 72 -8.05 -15.33 -3.34
CA SER A 72 -8.39 -16.18 -4.48
C SER A 72 -9.53 -17.14 -4.12
N PRO A 73 -10.23 -17.70 -5.13
CA PRO A 73 -11.08 -18.87 -4.92
C PRO A 73 -10.28 -19.99 -4.26
N GLY A 74 -10.74 -20.49 -3.10
CA GLY A 74 -10.00 -21.48 -2.29
C GLY A 74 -9.03 -20.89 -1.26
N GLY A 75 -8.82 -19.57 -1.23
CA GLY A 75 -8.17 -18.85 -0.12
C GLY A 75 -6.66 -19.02 0.01
N ALA A 76 -6.01 -19.75 -0.89
CA ALA A 76 -4.59 -20.07 -0.81
C ALA A 76 -3.66 -18.92 -1.29
N LEU A 77 -4.18 -17.97 -2.07
CA LEU A 77 -3.50 -16.72 -2.43
C LEU A 77 -4.27 -15.53 -1.85
N VAL A 78 -3.54 -14.63 -1.20
CA VAL A 78 -4.07 -13.40 -0.59
C VAL A 78 -3.33 -12.20 -1.16
N ALA A 79 -4.05 -11.19 -1.62
CA ALA A 79 -3.52 -9.88 -1.96
C ALA A 79 -3.93 -8.87 -0.89
N ASN A 80 -2.95 -8.31 -0.19
CA ASN A 80 -3.16 -7.27 0.81
C ASN A 80 -2.85 -5.92 0.16
N VAL A 81 -3.89 -5.17 -0.19
CA VAL A 81 -3.79 -3.83 -0.78
C VAL A 81 -3.55 -2.84 0.35
N LEU A 82 -2.36 -2.25 0.39
CA LEU A 82 -1.93 -1.29 1.40
C LEU A 82 -2.42 0.12 1.02
N ARG A 83 -2.62 0.99 2.02
CA ARG A 83 -3.04 2.39 1.79
C ARG A 83 -2.12 3.22 0.90
N ASN A 84 -0.83 2.86 0.86
CA ASN A 84 0.15 3.54 0.01
C ASN A 84 0.08 3.09 -1.47
N GLY A 85 -0.87 2.23 -1.84
CA GLY A 85 -1.04 1.73 -3.21
C GLY A 85 -0.19 0.51 -3.55
N SER A 86 0.69 0.08 -2.65
CA SER A 86 1.45 -1.16 -2.81
C SER A 86 0.60 -2.38 -2.44
N VAL A 87 0.90 -3.54 -3.02
CA VAL A 87 0.14 -4.77 -2.80
C VAL A 87 1.07 -5.88 -2.37
N LEU A 88 0.87 -6.38 -1.14
CA LEU A 88 1.61 -7.54 -0.64
C LEU A 88 0.82 -8.81 -0.92
N LEU A 89 1.30 -9.62 -1.85
CA LEU A 89 0.79 -10.96 -2.09
C LEU A 89 1.42 -11.93 -1.09
N GLN A 90 0.60 -12.83 -0.55
CA GLN A 90 1.02 -13.88 0.37
C GLN A 90 0.32 -15.19 0.02
N TRP A 91 1.03 -16.31 0.13
CA TRP A 91 0.48 -17.63 -0.13
C TRP A 91 1.07 -18.68 0.81
N GLY A 92 0.27 -19.72 1.07
CA GLY A 92 0.72 -20.88 1.82
C GLY A 92 1.68 -21.77 1.00
N PRO A 93 2.46 -22.65 1.66
CA PRO A 93 3.23 -23.65 0.97
C PRO A 93 2.31 -24.54 0.12
N PRO A 94 2.60 -24.73 -1.18
CA PRO A 94 1.77 -25.56 -2.03
C PRO A 94 1.89 -27.03 -1.61
N ARG A 95 0.81 -27.78 -1.78
CA ARG A 95 0.78 -29.22 -1.52
C ARG A 95 0.58 -29.96 -2.84
N PRO A 96 1.41 -30.99 -3.15
CA PRO A 96 2.57 -31.47 -2.38
C PRO A 96 3.80 -30.54 -2.52
N ALA A 97 4.65 -30.45 -1.49
CA ALA A 97 5.86 -29.61 -1.54
C ALA A 97 7.04 -30.25 -2.31
N ALA A 98 7.06 -31.59 -2.41
CA ALA A 98 8.14 -32.33 -3.05
C ALA A 98 8.28 -31.95 -4.53
N GLY A 99 9.51 -31.64 -4.97
CA GLY A 99 9.79 -31.28 -6.36
C GLY A 99 9.35 -29.87 -6.75
N LEU A 100 8.94 -29.01 -5.82
CA LEU A 100 8.67 -27.59 -6.08
C LEU A 100 9.97 -26.89 -6.48
N ARG A 101 9.96 -26.19 -7.62
CA ARG A 101 11.08 -25.39 -8.12
C ARG A 101 10.89 -23.91 -7.90
N GLY A 102 9.64 -23.45 -7.88
CA GLY A 102 9.33 -22.04 -7.72
C GLY A 102 7.89 -21.71 -8.04
N PHE A 103 7.64 -20.45 -8.35
CA PHE A 103 6.34 -19.93 -8.72
C PHE A 103 6.48 -18.99 -9.91
N ALA A 104 5.49 -19.01 -10.79
CA ALA A 104 5.28 -17.98 -11.79
C ALA A 104 4.10 -17.13 -11.34
N LEU A 105 4.30 -15.82 -11.26
CA LEU A 105 3.28 -14.83 -10.99
C LEU A 105 3.03 -14.05 -12.27
N ASN A 106 1.83 -14.17 -12.82
CA ASN A 106 1.43 -13.39 -13.98
C ASN A 106 0.52 -12.25 -13.56
N CYS A 107 0.73 -11.09 -14.18
CA CYS A 107 0.03 -9.85 -13.87
C CYS A 107 -0.77 -9.40 -15.10
N SER A 108 -2.02 -9.01 -14.86
CA SER A 108 -2.82 -8.32 -15.86
C SER A 108 -3.75 -7.32 -15.21
N TRP A 109 -4.16 -6.30 -15.96
CA TRP A 109 -5.18 -5.36 -15.53
C TRP A 109 -6.18 -5.12 -16.65
N ASP A 110 -7.43 -4.88 -16.27
CA ASP A 110 -8.51 -4.62 -17.20
C ASP A 110 -8.57 -3.12 -17.51
N GLY A 111 -8.41 -2.76 -18.78
CA GLY A 111 -8.79 -1.47 -19.32
C GLY A 111 -10.27 -1.45 -19.71
N THR A 112 -10.72 -0.36 -20.34
CA THR A 112 -12.14 -0.17 -20.67
C THR A 112 -12.69 -1.23 -21.64
N TYR A 113 -11.87 -1.69 -22.58
CA TYR A 113 -12.30 -2.61 -23.65
C TYR A 113 -11.35 -3.81 -23.85
N THR A 114 -10.20 -3.81 -23.19
CA THR A 114 -9.14 -4.80 -23.39
C THR A 114 -8.42 -5.07 -22.07
N ARG A 115 -7.82 -6.26 -21.95
CA ARG A 115 -6.93 -6.62 -20.84
C ARG A 115 -5.48 -6.40 -21.28
N PHE A 116 -4.71 -5.76 -20.42
CA PHE A 116 -3.29 -5.50 -20.66
C PHE A 116 -2.45 -6.37 -19.73
N PRO A 117 -1.41 -7.05 -20.25
CA PRO A 117 -0.42 -7.69 -19.41
C PRO A 117 0.42 -6.64 -18.65
N CYS A 118 0.94 -7.04 -17.50
CA CYS A 118 1.98 -6.33 -16.77
C CYS A 118 3.15 -7.28 -16.50
N ASP A 119 4.23 -6.77 -15.93
CA ASP A 119 5.43 -7.56 -15.66
C ASP A 119 5.12 -8.87 -14.94
N SER A 120 5.64 -9.95 -15.53
CA SER A 120 5.57 -11.29 -14.95
C SER A 120 6.73 -11.47 -13.97
N VAL A 121 6.57 -12.35 -12.98
CA VAL A 121 7.61 -12.57 -11.97
C VAL A 121 7.82 -14.06 -11.76
N GLU A 122 9.08 -14.50 -11.87
CA GLU A 122 9.51 -15.83 -11.47
C GLU A 122 10.08 -15.76 -10.06
N LEU A 123 9.62 -16.66 -9.18
CA LEU A 123 10.02 -16.70 -7.78
C LEU A 123 10.59 -18.07 -7.43
N GLY A 124 11.60 -18.11 -6.57
CA GLY A 124 12.15 -19.37 -6.06
C GLY A 124 11.20 -20.14 -5.15
N ALA A 125 11.52 -21.42 -4.90
CA ALA A 125 10.70 -22.31 -4.07
C ALA A 125 10.51 -21.85 -2.61
N ALA A 126 11.45 -21.06 -2.08
CA ALA A 126 11.41 -20.52 -0.71
C ALA A 126 10.46 -19.31 -0.57
N CYS A 127 10.11 -18.64 -1.66
CA CYS A 127 9.27 -17.45 -1.64
C CYS A 127 7.84 -17.76 -1.19
N ARG A 128 7.31 -16.98 -0.25
CA ARG A 128 5.92 -17.09 0.24
C ARG A 128 5.12 -15.81 0.10
N ASP A 129 5.77 -14.78 -0.42
CA ASP A 129 5.21 -13.45 -0.56
C ASP A 129 5.91 -12.67 -1.68
N TYR A 130 5.23 -11.67 -2.22
CA TYR A 130 5.76 -10.75 -3.20
C TYR A 130 5.13 -9.37 -3.02
N LEU A 131 5.94 -8.32 -3.04
CA LEU A 131 5.47 -6.94 -2.95
C LEU A 131 5.43 -6.33 -4.34
N LEU A 132 4.23 -5.98 -4.80
CA LEU A 132 4.03 -5.12 -5.97
C LEU A 132 4.10 -3.66 -5.48
N PRO A 133 5.17 -2.90 -5.81
CA PRO A 133 5.44 -1.60 -5.18
C PRO A 133 4.41 -0.53 -5.57
N GLU A 134 4.00 -0.47 -6.83
CA GLU A 134 3.10 0.57 -7.32
C GLU A 134 2.06 -0.03 -8.27
N ALA A 135 0.83 -0.19 -7.77
CA ALA A 135 -0.31 -0.55 -8.59
C ALA A 135 -1.09 0.72 -8.99
N HIS A 136 -1.50 0.79 -10.25
CA HIS A 136 -2.29 1.91 -10.75
C HIS A 136 -3.65 1.97 -10.03
N GLY A 137 -4.04 3.17 -9.61
CA GLY A 137 -5.35 3.41 -9.03
C GLY A 137 -6.48 3.15 -10.02
N SER A 138 -7.65 2.81 -9.52
CA SER A 138 -8.92 2.77 -10.27
C SER A 138 -9.07 1.68 -11.34
N VAL A 139 -8.05 0.86 -11.62
CA VAL A 139 -8.13 -0.30 -12.53
C VAL A 139 -8.32 -1.61 -11.78
N ARG A 140 -8.89 -2.61 -12.45
CA ARG A 140 -9.06 -3.96 -11.91
C ARG A 140 -7.83 -4.79 -12.23
N TYR A 141 -7.06 -5.12 -11.21
CA TYR A 141 -5.93 -6.04 -11.34
C TYR A 141 -6.38 -7.47 -11.18
N ARG A 142 -5.72 -8.36 -11.93
CA ARG A 142 -5.79 -9.81 -11.80
C ARG A 142 -4.39 -10.38 -11.77
N LEU A 143 -4.00 -10.92 -10.62
CA LEU A 143 -2.72 -11.58 -10.43
C LEU A 143 -2.94 -13.08 -10.23
N CYS A 144 -2.22 -13.88 -11.01
CA CYS A 144 -2.34 -15.33 -11.01
C CYS A 144 -1.02 -15.98 -10.62
N LEU A 145 -1.02 -16.72 -9.51
CA LEU A 145 0.13 -17.47 -9.02
C LEU A 145 0.03 -18.93 -9.47
N GLN A 146 1.08 -19.44 -10.09
CA GLN A 146 1.20 -20.83 -10.51
C GLN A 146 2.47 -21.47 -9.93
N PRO A 147 2.37 -22.51 -9.08
CA PRO A 147 3.56 -23.23 -8.64
C PRO A 147 4.16 -24.04 -9.79
N ARG A 148 5.48 -24.08 -9.85
CA ARG A 148 6.27 -24.79 -10.85
C ARG A 148 6.97 -25.97 -10.19
N TYR A 149 6.73 -27.17 -10.73
CA TYR A 149 7.37 -28.39 -10.26
C TYR A 149 8.40 -28.88 -11.27
N ALA A 150 9.37 -29.66 -10.80
CA ALA A 150 10.27 -30.39 -11.68
C ALA A 150 9.46 -31.41 -12.53
N PRO A 151 9.84 -31.62 -13.80
CA PRO A 151 9.33 -32.73 -14.59
C PRO A 151 9.50 -34.06 -13.84
N PRO A 152 8.58 -35.02 -14.01
CA PRO A 152 7.51 -35.07 -15.01
C PRO A 152 6.20 -34.40 -14.54
N ARG A 153 6.16 -33.72 -13.40
CA ARG A 153 4.91 -33.21 -12.83
C ARG A 153 4.39 -32.01 -13.62
N PRO A 154 3.15 -32.04 -14.15
CA PRO A 154 2.54 -30.89 -14.78
C PRO A 154 2.27 -29.78 -13.77
N ALA A 155 2.36 -28.53 -14.21
CA ALA A 155 2.01 -27.39 -13.37
C ALA A 155 0.50 -27.40 -13.09
N PRO A 156 0.07 -27.28 -11.81
CA PRO A 156 -1.36 -27.19 -11.48
C PRO A 156 -1.95 -25.87 -12.00
N PRO A 157 -3.29 -25.73 -12.01
CA PRO A 157 -3.95 -24.49 -12.42
C PRO A 157 -3.48 -23.30 -11.56
N ALA A 158 -3.37 -22.13 -12.20
CA ALA A 158 -3.01 -20.90 -11.51
C ALA A 158 -4.14 -20.43 -10.59
N GLN A 159 -3.77 -19.94 -9.41
CA GLN A 159 -4.69 -19.33 -8.46
C GLN A 159 -4.68 -17.83 -8.68
N CYS A 160 -5.82 -17.27 -9.09
CA CYS A 160 -5.95 -15.86 -9.39
C CYS A 160 -6.66 -15.11 -8.27
N VAL A 161 -6.14 -13.94 -7.92
CA VAL A 161 -6.79 -12.96 -7.05
C VAL A 161 -7.01 -11.68 -7.84
N GLU A 162 -8.15 -11.07 -7.60
CA GLU A 162 -8.55 -9.84 -8.28
C GLU A 162 -8.90 -8.75 -7.27
N PHE A 163 -8.41 -7.55 -7.52
CA PHE A 163 -8.59 -6.42 -6.61
C PHE A 163 -8.55 -5.09 -7.38
N ARG A 164 -8.96 -4.02 -6.70
CA ARG A 164 -8.78 -2.64 -7.17
C ARG A 164 -8.01 -1.88 -6.11
N VAL A 165 -7.17 -0.96 -6.53
CA VAL A 165 -6.46 -0.05 -5.63
C VAL A 165 -7.21 1.27 -5.62
N GLU A 166 -7.62 1.71 -4.44
CA GLU A 166 -8.18 3.04 -4.28
C GLU A 166 -7.12 4.11 -4.61
N PRO A 167 -7.43 5.11 -5.45
CA PRO A 167 -6.48 6.15 -5.79
C PRO A 167 -6.11 6.98 -4.54
N ALA A 168 -4.83 6.98 -4.17
CA ALA A 168 -4.33 7.70 -2.99
C ALA A 168 -4.59 9.22 -3.10
N ALA A 169 -4.53 9.80 -4.30
CA ALA A 169 -4.60 11.24 -4.51
C ALA A 169 -6.00 11.87 -4.34
N MET A 170 -7.10 11.11 -4.49
CA MET A 170 -8.43 11.72 -4.62
C MET A 170 -9.15 11.95 -3.28
N ARG A 171 -8.68 11.35 -2.18
CA ARG A 171 -9.33 11.51 -0.87
C ARG A 171 -8.67 12.57 0.00
N ASP A 172 -7.34 12.62 0.04
CA ASP A 172 -6.65 13.53 0.96
C ASP A 172 -6.79 15.00 0.53
N ILE A 173 -6.86 15.28 -0.78
CA ILE A 173 -7.08 16.64 -1.29
C ILE A 173 -8.51 17.10 -1.03
N VAL A 174 -9.53 16.27 -1.28
CA VAL A 174 -10.94 16.64 -1.08
C VAL A 174 -11.28 16.73 0.41
N VAL A 175 -10.72 15.85 1.25
CA VAL A 175 -10.89 15.93 2.70
C VAL A 175 -10.20 17.18 3.26
N ALA A 176 -9.01 17.55 2.75
CA ALA A 176 -8.37 18.80 3.12
C ALA A 176 -9.18 20.03 2.68
N MET A 177 -9.71 20.05 1.45
CA MET A 177 -10.50 21.18 0.94
C MET A 177 -11.87 21.31 1.62
N THR A 178 -12.53 20.20 1.95
CA THR A 178 -13.81 20.21 2.68
C THR A 178 -13.63 20.50 4.17
N ALA A 179 -12.55 20.03 4.81
CA ALA A 179 -12.22 20.38 6.18
C ALA A 179 -11.83 21.86 6.32
N VAL A 180 -11.00 22.39 5.40
CA VAL A 180 -10.62 23.81 5.39
C VAL A 180 -11.85 24.68 5.09
N GLY A 181 -12.62 24.38 4.05
CA GLY A 181 -13.84 25.12 3.70
C GLY A 181 -14.91 25.07 4.80
N GLY A 182 -15.12 23.91 5.42
CA GLY A 182 -16.06 23.75 6.53
C GLY A 182 -15.65 24.53 7.78
N SER A 183 -14.36 24.53 8.12
CA SER A 183 -13.84 25.29 9.26
C SER A 183 -13.98 26.80 9.08
N ILE A 184 -13.74 27.31 7.86
CA ILE A 184 -13.93 28.73 7.53
C ILE A 184 -15.40 29.13 7.66
N CYS A 185 -16.32 28.32 7.11
CA CYS A 185 -17.76 28.59 7.21
C CYS A 185 -18.24 28.63 8.67
N VAL A 186 -17.82 27.68 9.50
CA VAL A 186 -18.19 27.65 10.93
C VAL A 186 -17.61 28.87 11.65
N MET A 187 -16.35 29.21 11.39
CA MET A 187 -15.70 30.37 11.99
C MET A 187 -16.44 31.68 11.62
N LEU A 188 -16.83 31.86 10.35
CA LEU A 188 -17.57 33.05 9.92
C LEU A 188 -18.94 33.16 10.59
N VAL A 189 -19.67 32.05 10.78
CA VAL A 189 -20.93 32.04 11.52
C VAL A 189 -20.72 32.50 12.96
N PHE A 190 -19.70 31.99 13.66
CA PHE A 190 -19.39 32.43 15.01
C PHE A 190 -19.02 33.91 15.08
N ILE A 191 -18.23 34.43 14.13
CA ILE A 191 -17.90 35.86 14.07
C ILE A 191 -19.15 36.70 13.84
N CYS A 192 -20.03 36.33 12.89
CA CYS A 192 -21.28 37.04 12.64
C CYS A 192 -22.19 37.07 13.88
N LEU A 193 -22.33 35.93 14.58
CA LEU A 193 -23.09 35.86 15.83
C LEU A 193 -22.46 36.70 16.94
N LEU A 194 -21.13 36.70 17.05
CA LEU A 194 -20.41 37.51 18.04
C LEU A 194 -20.59 39.01 17.78
N VAL A 195 -20.53 39.44 16.51
CA VAL A 195 -20.80 40.83 16.12
C VAL A 195 -22.23 41.21 16.47
N ALA A 196 -23.22 40.39 16.10
CA ALA A 196 -24.63 40.64 16.44
C ALA A 196 -24.82 40.75 17.96
N TYR A 197 -24.24 39.81 18.72
CA TYR A 197 -24.27 39.81 20.18
C TYR A 197 -23.65 41.08 20.76
N ILE A 198 -22.50 41.53 20.26
CA ILE A 198 -21.85 42.77 20.69
C ILE A 198 -22.70 43.99 20.33
N THR A 199 -23.26 44.06 19.12
CA THR A 199 -24.15 45.18 18.74
C THR A 199 -25.44 45.22 19.56
N GLU A 200 -25.94 44.08 20.02
CA GLU A 200 -27.13 44.05 20.88
C GLU A 200 -26.81 44.32 22.35
N ASN A 201 -25.70 43.80 22.87
CA ASN A 201 -25.38 43.84 24.30
C ASN A 201 -24.46 45.02 24.71
N LEU A 202 -23.66 45.57 23.80
CA LEU A 202 -22.76 46.70 24.09
C LEU A 202 -23.24 48.03 23.48
N MET A 203 -24.11 48.03 22.46
CA MET A 203 -24.61 49.25 21.79
C MET A 203 -26.00 49.74 22.24
N SER A 204 -26.58 49.15 23.29
CA SER A 204 -27.54 49.89 24.14
C SER A 204 -26.77 50.60 25.26
N PRO A 205 -26.24 51.81 25.00
CA PRO A 205 -26.97 52.99 25.48
C PRO A 205 -26.76 54.23 24.61
N ALA A 206 -27.65 54.55 23.66
CA ALA A 206 -27.63 55.88 23.02
C ALA A 206 -28.91 56.34 22.30
N LEU A 207 -30.08 55.73 22.51
CA LEU A 207 -31.32 56.22 21.90
C LEU A 207 -32.49 56.36 22.90
N ALA A 208 -32.20 56.89 24.09
CA ALA A 208 -33.23 57.34 25.03
C ALA A 208 -33.05 58.81 25.47
N GLY A 209 -31.99 59.51 25.02
CA GLY A 209 -31.66 60.87 25.47
C GLY A 209 -31.99 62.02 24.51
N ALA A 210 -32.39 61.75 23.27
CA ALA A 210 -32.50 62.79 22.22
C ALA A 210 -33.93 63.32 21.98
N ALA A 211 -34.87 63.13 22.91
CA ALA A 211 -36.25 63.59 22.78
C ALA A 211 -36.63 64.76 23.72
N ALA A 212 -35.66 65.49 24.29
CA ALA A 212 -35.94 66.60 25.20
C ALA A 212 -35.06 67.83 24.92
N ALA A 213 -35.27 68.50 23.77
CA ALA A 213 -34.87 69.90 23.58
C ALA A 213 -35.63 70.52 22.40
N GLY A 214 -36.87 70.94 22.62
CA GLY A 214 -37.58 71.87 21.73
C GLY A 214 -37.31 73.31 22.20
N PRO A 215 -36.92 74.26 21.31
CA PRO A 215 -36.69 75.64 21.70
C PRO A 215 -38.02 76.40 21.84
N ARG A 216 -38.08 77.28 22.85
CA ARG A 216 -39.08 78.33 23.04
C ARG A 216 -38.77 79.54 22.15
#